data_AF-A0AAD8MCT4-F1
#
_entry.id   AF-A0AAD8MCT4-F1
#
_cell.length_a   1.000
_cell.length_b   1.000
_cell.length_c   1.000
_cell.angle_alpha   90.00
_cell.angle_beta   90.00
_cell.angle_gamma   90.00
#
_symmetry.space_group_name_H-M   'P 1'
#
loop_
_entity.id
_entity.type
_entity.pdbx_description
1 polymer ?
#
loop_
_entity_poly.entity_id
_entity_poly.type
_entity_poly.pdbx_seq_one_letter_code
_entity_poly.pdbx_strand_id
1 'polypeptide(L)'
;MRVSDDEMENEECDDDADFSDRLIGVKKATSLGTFLKGAESALKLEEQRSEIFKEVAAETEALRRNMDLRSHEMQIARRIRQISGTTESVRGKAIELVTLISNSSNPRSSIAMFAEKMVSQCVNPSGSFSKYVYAYAQVVVLSMHIHCSKVYELPHGIEEGWAWIARFFNALPANLYTAVSLRAFLEMAGFALYRRYKSQFKKILNIVSRKFVSALEQQEDLANVVMNIKVYKDSSKFLEEPDGRRMQSSLLSSEAVPEPNHGGLNHHNTSNRELDRRTS
;
A
#
# COMPACT_ATOMS: atom_id res chain seq x y z
N MET A 1 49.33 25.47 -17.96
CA MET A 1 48.93 26.77 -17.37
C MET A 1 47.43 26.68 -17.16
N ARG A 2 47.02 26.28 -15.93
CA ARG A 2 46.16 27.01 -14.98
C ARG A 2 44.67 26.95 -15.40
N VAL A 3 43.86 26.05 -14.81
CA VAL A 3 43.06 26.19 -13.55
C VAL A 3 42.00 27.29 -13.75
N SER A 4 40.68 27.09 -13.60
CA SER A 4 39.90 26.56 -12.46
C SER A 4 38.60 25.88 -12.98
N ASP A 5 38.04 24.81 -12.41
CA ASP A 5 37.47 24.64 -11.05
C ASP A 5 36.35 25.66 -10.75
N ASP A 6 35.11 25.31 -11.15
CA ASP A 6 33.90 25.98 -10.68
C ASP A 6 33.44 25.30 -9.38
N GLU A 7 33.71 25.99 -8.29
CA GLU A 7 33.29 25.74 -6.92
C GLU A 7 31.76 25.85 -6.82
N MET A 8 31.07 24.74 -6.55
CA MET A 8 29.75 24.81 -5.94
C MET A 8 29.94 25.13 -4.46
N GLU A 9 29.62 26.37 -4.12
CA GLU A 9 29.60 26.92 -2.77
C GLU A 9 28.85 25.97 -1.81
N ASN A 10 29.60 25.49 -0.81
CA ASN A 10 29.04 24.93 0.41
C ASN A 10 28.41 26.08 1.19
N GLU A 11 27.08 26.08 1.30
CA GLU A 11 26.37 26.93 2.25
C GLU A 11 26.52 26.29 3.65
N GLU A 12 27.59 26.68 4.32
CA GLU A 12 27.93 26.37 5.71
C GLU A 12 27.00 27.19 6.62
N CYS A 13 26.02 26.51 7.25
CA CYS A 13 25.25 27.10 8.36
C CYS A 13 26.09 27.05 9.63
N ASP A 14 26.98 28.03 9.79
CA ASP A 14 27.53 28.42 11.09
C ASP A 14 26.45 29.16 11.88
N ASP A 15 25.94 28.51 12.93
CA ASP A 15 25.26 29.16 14.05
C ASP A 15 25.63 28.38 15.32
N ASP A 16 26.88 28.56 15.75
CA ASP A 16 27.35 28.14 17.06
C ASP A 16 26.96 29.17 18.14
N ALA A 17 26.40 28.62 19.22
CA ALA A 17 26.51 29.12 20.59
C ALA A 17 25.80 30.43 20.98
N ASP A 18 24.46 30.39 21.16
CA ASP A 18 23.80 31.16 22.24
C ASP A 18 22.39 30.64 22.62
N PHE A 19 22.24 29.34 22.91
CA PHE A 19 20.92 28.81 23.35
C PHE A 19 20.98 27.94 24.60
N SER A 20 22.10 27.91 25.33
CA SER A 20 22.26 27.08 26.53
C SER A 20 21.97 27.78 27.86
N ASP A 21 21.75 29.10 27.91
CA ASP A 21 21.76 29.84 29.18
C ASP A 21 20.42 30.50 29.62
N ARG A 22 19.27 30.05 29.09
CA ARG A 22 17.94 30.54 29.53
C ARG A 22 16.97 29.46 30.00
N LEU A 23 17.47 28.42 30.66
CA LEU A 23 16.63 27.42 31.34
C LEU A 23 17.04 27.18 32.80
N ILE A 24 17.25 28.27 33.56
CA ILE A 24 17.12 28.23 35.02
C ILE A 24 15.66 28.54 35.35
N GLY A 25 14.85 27.48 35.37
CA GLY A 25 13.42 27.55 35.65
C GLY A 25 12.78 26.17 35.67
N VAL A 26 13.46 25.18 36.23
CA VAL A 26 12.97 23.80 36.36
C VAL A 26 11.77 23.79 37.30
N LYS A 27 10.55 23.84 36.74
CA LYS A 27 9.39 23.17 37.36
C LYS A 27 9.38 21.74 36.84
N LYS A 28 9.70 20.83 37.75
CA LYS A 28 9.67 19.37 37.60
C LYS A 28 8.32 18.94 37.02
N ALA A 29 8.28 18.68 35.72
CA ALA A 29 7.10 18.10 35.07
C ALA A 29 7.02 16.64 35.47
N THR A 30 6.13 16.36 36.43
CA THR A 30 5.73 15.03 36.85
C THR A 30 5.32 14.23 35.62
N SER A 31 5.91 13.05 35.47
CA SER A 31 5.55 12.03 34.50
C SER A 31 4.10 11.58 34.74
N LEU A 32 3.15 12.24 34.08
CA LEU A 32 1.82 11.69 33.89
C LEU A 32 1.68 11.47 32.38
N GLY A 33 1.63 10.20 31.99
CA GLY A 33 1.49 9.80 30.59
C GLY A 33 0.37 10.60 29.94
N THR A 34 0.73 11.46 29.00
CA THR A 34 -0.22 12.17 28.16
C THR A 34 -0.85 11.12 27.26
N PHE A 35 -1.83 10.39 27.78
CA PHE A 35 -2.76 9.64 26.95
C PHE A 35 -3.36 10.65 26.00
N LEU A 36 -2.93 10.60 24.74
CA LEU A 36 -3.54 11.34 23.64
C LEU A 36 -5.00 10.86 23.56
N LYS A 37 -5.88 11.52 24.31
CA LYS A 37 -7.32 11.41 24.10
C LYS A 37 -7.61 12.11 22.77
N GLY A 38 -8.15 11.37 21.81
CA GLY A 38 -8.74 11.98 20.63
C GLY A 38 -9.73 13.07 21.04
N ALA A 39 -9.92 14.08 20.20
CA ALA A 39 -10.96 15.07 20.44
C ALA A 39 -12.29 14.34 20.65
N GLU A 40 -13.09 14.77 21.62
CA GLU A 40 -14.34 14.10 21.99
C GLU A 40 -15.27 13.94 20.78
N SER A 41 -15.29 14.93 19.89
CA SER A 41 -16.01 14.87 18.60
C SER A 41 -15.52 13.75 17.68
N ALA A 42 -14.20 13.55 17.58
CA ALA A 42 -13.61 12.50 16.76
C ALA A 42 -13.88 11.11 17.36
N LEU A 43 -13.86 10.99 18.69
CA LEU A 43 -14.19 9.75 19.39
C LEU A 43 -15.66 9.37 19.16
N LYS A 44 -16.58 10.32 19.35
CA LYS A 44 -18.02 10.12 19.07
C LYS A 44 -18.28 9.70 17.62
N LEU A 45 -17.57 10.31 16.67
CA LEU A 45 -17.70 9.94 15.25
C LEU A 45 -17.23 8.49 15.00
N GLU A 46 -16.13 8.07 15.63
CA GLU A 46 -15.61 6.71 15.49
C GLU A 46 -16.53 5.69 16.18
N GLU A 47 -17.11 6.03 17.33
CA GLU A 47 -18.13 5.22 17.99
C GLU A 47 -19.34 4.99 17.09
N GLN A 48 -19.89 6.06 16.49
CA GLN A 48 -20.99 5.97 15.53
C GLN A 48 -20.64 5.11 14.31
N ARG A 49 -19.43 5.27 13.75
CA ARG A 49 -18.95 4.42 12.64
C ARG A 49 -18.87 2.96 13.04
N SER A 50 -18.42 2.67 14.26
CA SER A 50 -18.34 1.32 14.80
C SER A 50 -19.72 0.69 14.96
N GLU A 51 -20.71 1.45 15.43
CA GLU A 51 -22.10 1.00 15.54
C GLU A 51 -22.70 0.66 14.18
N ILE A 52 -22.55 1.55 13.19
CA ILE A 52 -23.01 1.33 11.81
C ILE A 52 -22.34 0.08 11.23
N PHE A 53 -21.03 -0.11 11.45
CA PHE A 53 -20.33 -1.29 10.97
C PHE A 53 -20.88 -2.58 11.58
N LYS A 54 -21.13 -2.59 12.90
CA LYS A 54 -21.70 -3.76 13.60
C LYS A 54 -23.10 -4.11 13.10
N GLU A 55 -23.95 -3.11 12.89
CA GLU A 55 -25.29 -3.28 12.32
C GLU A 55 -25.21 -3.96 10.94
N VAL A 56 -24.38 -3.40 10.04
CA VAL A 56 -24.21 -3.93 8.67
C VAL A 56 -23.63 -5.34 8.66
N ALA A 57 -22.66 -5.61 9.53
CA ALA A 57 -22.06 -6.93 9.64
C ALA A 57 -23.10 -7.98 10.09
N ALA A 58 -23.92 -7.65 11.08
CA ALA A 58 -24.98 -8.54 11.57
C ALA A 58 -26.05 -8.80 10.49
N GLU A 59 -26.48 -7.77 9.77
CA GLU A 59 -27.41 -7.89 8.64
C GLU A 59 -26.84 -8.81 7.55
N THR A 60 -25.57 -8.59 7.16
CA THR A 60 -24.89 -9.36 6.12
C THR A 60 -24.78 -10.84 6.50
N GLU A 61 -24.48 -11.15 7.75
CA GLU A 61 -24.35 -12.53 8.22
C GLU A 61 -25.73 -13.22 8.32
N ALA A 62 -26.77 -12.52 8.77
CA ALA A 62 -28.12 -13.06 8.79
C ALA A 62 -28.60 -13.47 7.39
N LEU A 63 -28.23 -12.68 6.40
CA LEU A 63 -28.55 -12.87 4.99
C LEU A 63 -27.69 -13.94 4.29
N ARG A 64 -26.55 -14.33 4.86
CA ARG A 64 -25.62 -15.32 4.27
C ARG A 64 -26.21 -16.74 4.14
N ARG A 65 -27.29 -17.01 4.88
CA ARG A 65 -28.10 -18.24 4.75
C ARG A 65 -28.93 -18.29 3.46
N ASN A 66 -29.09 -17.17 2.76
CA ASN A 66 -29.76 -17.11 1.46
C ASN A 66 -28.79 -17.53 0.32
N MET A 67 -29.19 -18.53 -0.46
CA MET A 67 -28.38 -19.10 -1.55
C MET A 67 -28.03 -18.07 -2.64
N ASP A 68 -28.92 -17.13 -2.95
CA ASP A 68 -28.68 -16.11 -3.97
C ASP A 68 -27.59 -15.12 -3.53
N LEU A 69 -27.59 -14.78 -2.25
CA LEU A 69 -26.57 -13.90 -1.66
C LEU A 69 -25.21 -14.59 -1.55
N ARG A 70 -25.19 -15.89 -1.26
CA ARG A 70 -23.96 -16.68 -1.32
C ARG A 70 -23.39 -16.74 -2.74
N SER A 71 -24.25 -16.92 -3.75
CA SER A 71 -23.84 -16.85 -5.16
C SER A 71 -23.26 -15.47 -5.50
N HIS A 72 -23.91 -14.40 -5.04
CA HIS A 72 -23.44 -13.03 -5.23
C HIS A 72 -22.07 -12.79 -4.58
N GLU A 73 -21.90 -13.23 -3.33
CA GLU A 73 -20.63 -13.17 -2.60
C GLU A 73 -19.49 -13.89 -3.35
N MET A 74 -19.78 -15.08 -3.91
CA MET A 74 -18.82 -15.84 -4.70
C MET A 74 -18.42 -15.11 -5.99
N GLN A 75 -19.36 -14.42 -6.64
CA GLN A 75 -19.06 -13.61 -7.83
C GLN A 75 -18.11 -12.46 -7.50
N ILE A 76 -18.35 -11.76 -6.38
CA ILE A 76 -17.47 -10.70 -5.86
C ILE A 76 -16.08 -11.27 -5.59
N ALA A 77 -15.99 -12.37 -4.81
CA ALA A 77 -14.72 -13.01 -4.47
C ALA A 77 -13.94 -13.48 -5.71
N ARG A 78 -14.64 -13.95 -6.75
CA ARG A 78 -14.02 -14.32 -8.03
C ARG A 78 -13.43 -13.11 -8.75
N ARG A 79 -14.13 -11.97 -8.80
CA ARG A 79 -13.60 -10.75 -9.44
C ARG A 79 -12.39 -10.21 -8.71
N ILE A 80 -12.42 -10.21 -7.38
CA ILE A 80 -11.29 -9.80 -6.54
C ILE A 80 -10.05 -10.65 -6.85
N ARG A 81 -10.18 -11.98 -6.86
CA ARG A 81 -9.04 -12.89 -7.16
C ARG A 81 -8.46 -12.75 -8.57
N GLN A 82 -9.22 -12.17 -9.51
CA GLN A 82 -8.81 -11.97 -10.89
C GLN A 82 -8.13 -10.61 -11.13
N ILE A 83 -7.97 -9.78 -10.10
CA ILE A 83 -7.24 -8.52 -10.21
C ILE A 83 -5.77 -8.83 -10.55
N SER A 84 -5.27 -8.13 -11.58
CA SER A 84 -3.89 -8.22 -12.03
C SER A 84 -3.26 -6.83 -12.13
N GLY A 85 -1.94 -6.77 -12.30
CA GLY A 85 -1.17 -5.52 -12.31
C GLY A 85 -1.29 -4.65 -13.56
N THR A 86 -2.35 -4.81 -14.38
CA THR A 86 -2.57 -3.97 -15.57
C THR A 86 -3.66 -2.92 -15.34
N THR A 87 -3.53 -1.77 -16.00
CA THR A 87 -4.51 -0.68 -15.90
C THR A 87 -5.90 -1.09 -16.38
N GLU A 88 -5.97 -1.92 -17.42
CA GLU A 88 -7.22 -2.42 -18.00
C GLU A 88 -7.91 -3.38 -17.03
N SER A 89 -7.13 -4.25 -16.37
CA SER A 89 -7.64 -5.18 -15.36
C SER A 89 -8.22 -4.43 -14.18
N VAL A 90 -7.48 -3.45 -13.64
CA VAL A 90 -7.94 -2.64 -12.51
C VAL A 90 -9.21 -1.87 -12.84
N ARG A 91 -9.25 -1.16 -13.97
CA ARG A 91 -10.45 -0.42 -14.39
C ARG A 91 -11.63 -1.36 -14.64
N GLY A 92 -11.41 -2.42 -15.40
CA GLY A 92 -12.45 -3.39 -15.74
C GLY A 92 -13.04 -4.04 -14.49
N LYS A 93 -12.20 -4.49 -13.56
CA LYS A 93 -12.66 -5.12 -12.31
C LYS A 93 -13.36 -4.14 -11.39
N ALA A 94 -12.90 -2.89 -11.29
CA ALA A 94 -13.62 -1.87 -10.52
C ALA A 94 -15.04 -1.64 -11.05
N ILE A 95 -15.21 -1.56 -12.37
CA ILE A 95 -16.54 -1.40 -13.01
C ILE A 95 -17.41 -2.64 -12.79
N GLU A 96 -16.87 -3.85 -13.03
CA GLU A 96 -17.59 -5.10 -12.80
C GLU A 96 -18.07 -5.23 -11.35
N LEU A 97 -17.20 -4.91 -10.38
CA LEU A 97 -17.52 -4.96 -8.95
C LEU A 97 -18.59 -3.93 -8.57
N VAL A 98 -18.47 -2.69 -9.03
CA VAL A 98 -19.49 -1.66 -8.75
C VAL A 98 -20.82 -2.01 -9.39
N THR A 99 -20.80 -2.56 -10.61
CA THR A 99 -22.02 -3.03 -11.29
C THR A 99 -22.69 -4.15 -10.50
N LEU A 100 -21.92 -5.12 -10.01
CA LEU A 100 -22.43 -6.19 -9.16
C LEU A 100 -23.05 -5.62 -7.87
N ILE A 101 -22.35 -4.72 -7.19
CA ILE A 101 -22.82 -4.09 -5.94
C ILE A 101 -24.13 -3.31 -6.19
N SER A 102 -24.15 -2.49 -7.24
CA SER A 102 -25.28 -1.59 -7.54
C SER A 102 -26.53 -2.34 -7.98
N ASN A 103 -26.36 -3.49 -8.65
CA ASN A 103 -27.48 -4.32 -9.12
C ASN A 103 -27.97 -5.33 -8.07
N SER A 104 -27.38 -5.35 -6.87
CA SER A 104 -27.80 -6.23 -5.79
C SER A 104 -29.15 -5.80 -5.22
N SER A 105 -30.00 -6.78 -4.85
CA SER A 105 -31.23 -6.52 -4.09
C SER A 105 -30.95 -5.93 -2.69
N ASN A 106 -29.73 -6.09 -2.17
CA ASN A 106 -29.25 -5.44 -0.96
C ASN A 106 -27.83 -4.87 -1.16
N PRO A 107 -27.72 -3.63 -1.68
CA PRO A 107 -26.42 -3.01 -1.95
C PRO A 107 -25.57 -2.80 -0.69
N ARG A 108 -26.19 -2.53 0.47
CA ARG A 108 -25.48 -2.32 1.75
C ARG A 108 -24.72 -3.57 2.17
N SER A 109 -25.37 -4.74 2.11
CA SER A 109 -24.71 -6.03 2.37
C SER A 109 -23.68 -6.38 1.29
N SER A 110 -23.94 -6.06 0.00
CA SER A 110 -22.95 -6.31 -1.06
C SER A 110 -21.67 -5.48 -0.89
N ILE A 111 -21.77 -4.23 -0.41
CA ILE A 111 -20.60 -3.42 -0.04
C ILE A 111 -19.83 -4.08 1.09
N ALA A 112 -20.53 -4.57 2.12
CA ALA A 112 -19.91 -5.26 3.25
C ALA A 112 -19.17 -6.54 2.82
N MET A 113 -19.80 -7.36 1.98
CA MET A 113 -19.17 -8.56 1.40
C MET A 113 -17.94 -8.21 0.57
N PHE A 114 -18.02 -7.15 -0.26
CA PHE A 114 -16.88 -6.65 -1.02
C PHE A 114 -15.70 -6.26 -0.12
N ALA A 115 -15.97 -5.45 0.92
CA ALA A 115 -14.95 -5.04 1.87
C ALA A 115 -14.36 -6.24 2.63
N GLU A 116 -15.18 -7.17 3.11
CA GLU A 116 -14.75 -8.40 3.79
C GLU A 116 -13.81 -9.22 2.90
N LYS A 117 -14.16 -9.39 1.61
CA LYS A 117 -13.33 -10.16 0.67
C LYS A 117 -12.04 -9.46 0.28
N MET A 118 -12.03 -8.13 0.20
CA MET A 118 -10.79 -7.37 0.02
C MET A 118 -9.87 -7.53 1.24
N VAL A 119 -10.39 -7.34 2.45
CA VAL A 119 -9.61 -7.51 3.70
C VAL A 119 -9.12 -8.95 3.87
N SER A 120 -9.93 -9.94 3.47
CA SER A 120 -9.52 -11.35 3.49
C SER A 120 -8.26 -11.62 2.67
N GLN A 121 -8.01 -10.88 1.58
CA GLN A 121 -6.76 -11.01 0.82
C GLN A 121 -5.55 -10.47 1.58
N CYS A 122 -5.75 -9.46 2.43
CA CYS A 122 -4.69 -8.91 3.27
C CYS A 122 -4.33 -9.85 4.42
N VAL A 123 -5.33 -10.50 5.02
CA VAL A 123 -5.13 -11.41 6.18
C VAL A 123 -4.57 -12.76 5.73
N ASN A 124 -5.10 -13.31 4.63
CA ASN A 124 -4.70 -14.60 4.08
C ASN A 124 -4.28 -14.43 2.62
N PRO A 125 -3.12 -13.80 2.35
CA PRO A 125 -2.67 -13.53 1.00
C PRO A 125 -2.49 -14.84 0.25
N SER A 126 -3.15 -14.93 -0.90
CA SER A 126 -3.09 -16.11 -1.77
C SER A 126 -2.95 -15.70 -3.23
N GLY A 127 -2.41 -16.61 -4.04
CA GLY A 127 -2.20 -16.36 -5.47
C GLY A 127 -1.34 -15.14 -5.72
N SER A 128 -1.86 -14.20 -6.52
CA SER A 128 -1.11 -13.03 -7.00
C SER A 128 -1.25 -11.77 -6.14
N PHE A 129 -1.95 -11.83 -4.99
CA PHE A 129 -2.23 -10.66 -4.16
C PHE A 129 -0.95 -9.89 -3.79
N SER A 130 0.05 -10.57 -3.24
CA SER A 130 1.30 -9.93 -2.79
C SER A 130 2.05 -9.22 -3.92
N LYS A 131 1.91 -9.69 -5.17
CA LYS A 131 2.53 -9.04 -6.34
C LYS A 131 1.74 -7.82 -6.81
N TYR A 132 0.44 -7.79 -6.56
CA TYR A 132 -0.47 -6.79 -7.13
C TYR A 132 -1.18 -5.96 -6.07
N VAL A 133 -0.65 -5.83 -4.85
CA VAL A 133 -1.29 -5.09 -3.73
C VAL A 133 -1.73 -3.67 -4.14
N TYR A 134 -0.92 -2.97 -4.94
CA TYR A 134 -1.29 -1.66 -5.49
C TYR A 134 -2.49 -1.71 -6.44
N ALA A 135 -2.64 -2.77 -7.23
CA ALA A 135 -3.82 -2.99 -8.07
C ALA A 135 -5.08 -3.21 -7.25
N TYR A 136 -5.01 -4.01 -6.18
CA TYR A 136 -6.13 -4.19 -5.26
C TYR A 136 -6.51 -2.87 -4.59
N ALA A 137 -5.53 -2.10 -4.11
CA ALA A 137 -5.76 -0.79 -3.51
C ALA A 137 -6.41 0.20 -4.49
N GLN A 138 -5.95 0.23 -5.75
CA GLN A 138 -6.57 1.08 -6.77
C GLN A 138 -7.99 0.64 -7.13
N VAL A 139 -8.29 -0.66 -7.14
CA VAL A 139 -9.67 -1.13 -7.32
C VAL A 139 -10.57 -0.60 -6.20
N VAL A 140 -10.14 -0.66 -4.94
CA VAL A 140 -10.91 -0.11 -3.81
C VAL A 140 -11.18 1.39 -4.00
N VAL A 141 -10.14 2.16 -4.34
CA VAL A 141 -10.23 3.61 -4.58
C VAL A 141 -11.16 3.93 -5.74
N LEU A 142 -11.01 3.24 -6.88
CA LEU A 142 -11.84 3.46 -8.06
C LEU A 142 -13.29 3.02 -7.83
N SER A 143 -13.51 1.88 -7.18
CA SER A 143 -14.85 1.41 -6.84
C SER A 143 -15.57 2.41 -5.93
N MET A 144 -14.89 2.97 -4.93
CA MET A 144 -15.43 4.03 -4.08
C MET A 144 -15.78 5.28 -4.89
N HIS A 145 -14.89 5.72 -5.79
CA HIS A 145 -15.13 6.89 -6.63
C HIS A 145 -16.32 6.72 -7.58
N ILE A 146 -16.45 5.56 -8.22
CA ILE A 146 -17.55 5.25 -9.15
C ILE A 146 -18.87 5.15 -8.37
N HIS A 147 -18.90 4.42 -7.25
CA HIS A 147 -20.11 4.15 -6.49
C HIS A 147 -20.65 5.39 -5.76
N CYS A 148 -19.76 6.26 -5.24
CA CYS A 148 -20.13 7.45 -4.48
C CYS A 148 -20.05 8.74 -5.32
N SER A 149 -20.37 8.66 -6.62
CA SER A 149 -20.23 9.79 -7.57
C SER A 149 -20.82 11.09 -6.98
N LYS A 150 -19.91 12.01 -6.64
CA LYS A 150 -20.08 13.35 -5.99
C LYS A 150 -20.12 13.34 -4.45
N VAL A 151 -19.24 14.18 -3.86
CA VAL A 151 -19.28 14.79 -2.49
C VAL A 151 -18.19 14.37 -1.48
N TYR A 152 -17.49 13.25 -1.62
CA TYR A 152 -16.45 12.91 -0.65
C TYR A 152 -15.05 13.07 -1.23
N GLU A 153 -14.25 13.98 -0.65
CA GLU A 153 -12.79 13.87 -0.69
C GLU A 153 -12.45 12.44 -0.28
N LEU A 154 -11.57 11.78 -1.04
CA LEU A 154 -11.13 10.42 -0.73
C LEU A 154 -10.77 10.34 0.76
N PRO A 155 -11.52 9.57 1.59
CA PRO A 155 -11.38 9.63 3.05
C PRO A 155 -10.02 9.12 3.55
N HIS A 156 -9.15 8.67 2.65
CA HIS A 156 -7.87 8.01 2.93
C HIS A 156 -6.74 8.60 2.09
N GLY A 157 -6.48 9.90 2.29
CA GLY A 157 -5.31 10.57 1.74
C GLY A 157 -4.02 10.19 2.47
N ILE A 158 -2.89 10.71 1.99
CA ILE A 158 -1.57 10.52 2.62
C ILE A 158 -1.52 11.07 4.07
N GLU A 159 -2.40 12.03 4.38
CA GLU A 159 -2.58 12.61 5.72
C GLU A 159 -3.06 11.57 6.74
N GLU A 160 -3.90 10.60 6.33
CA GLU A 160 -4.29 9.49 7.20
C GLU A 160 -3.12 8.53 7.48
N GLY A 161 -2.24 8.35 6.49
CA GLY A 161 -0.97 7.62 6.70
C GLY A 161 -0.07 8.33 7.73
N TRP A 162 -0.03 9.67 7.69
CA TRP A 162 0.69 10.46 8.68
C TRP A 162 0.06 10.39 10.08
N ALA A 163 -1.27 10.50 10.16
CA ALA A 163 -1.99 10.34 11.41
C ALA A 163 -1.79 8.92 11.99
N TRP A 164 -1.81 7.90 11.13
CA TRP A 164 -1.55 6.51 11.53
C TRP A 164 -0.18 6.35 12.15
N ILE A 165 0.90 6.82 11.50
CA ILE A 165 2.26 6.65 12.04
C ILE A 165 2.46 7.43 13.36
N ALA A 166 1.84 8.60 13.50
CA ALA A 166 1.86 9.35 14.75
C ALA A 166 1.13 8.60 15.88
N ARG A 167 -0.09 8.11 15.63
CA ARG A 167 -0.87 7.32 16.61
C ARG A 167 -0.15 6.02 16.96
N PHE A 168 0.42 5.35 15.97
CA PHE A 168 1.17 4.11 16.11
C PHE A 168 2.29 4.25 17.15
N PHE A 169 3.13 5.28 17.05
CA PHE A 169 4.22 5.49 18.00
C PHE A 169 3.79 6.05 19.36
N ASN A 170 2.66 6.75 19.42
CA ASN A 170 2.17 7.32 20.67
C ASN A 170 1.40 6.32 21.53
N ALA A 171 0.81 5.28 20.94
CA ALA A 171 -0.13 4.40 21.63
C ALA A 171 0.30 2.92 21.70
N LEU A 172 1.15 2.44 20.79
CA LEU A 172 1.46 1.01 20.70
C LEU A 172 2.85 0.68 21.25
N PRO A 173 2.98 -0.40 22.04
CA PRO A 173 4.28 -0.84 22.53
C PRO A 173 5.13 -1.48 21.42
N ALA A 174 6.45 -1.45 21.59
CA ALA A 174 7.37 -2.16 20.73
C ALA A 174 7.28 -3.68 20.98
N ASN A 175 6.86 -4.42 19.96
CA ASN A 175 6.80 -5.89 19.95
C ASN A 175 6.83 -6.40 18.49
N LEU A 176 6.78 -7.73 18.30
CA LEU A 176 6.78 -8.37 16.99
C LEU A 176 5.69 -7.83 16.05
N TYR A 177 4.44 -7.78 16.50
CA TYR A 177 3.30 -7.41 15.66
C TYR A 177 3.38 -5.96 15.21
N THR A 178 3.79 -5.07 16.11
CA THR A 178 3.98 -3.65 15.78
C THR A 178 5.17 -3.49 14.84
N ALA A 179 6.28 -4.21 15.06
CA ALA A 179 7.43 -4.17 14.16
C ALA A 179 7.11 -4.64 12.74
N VAL A 180 6.38 -5.75 12.58
CA VAL A 180 5.94 -6.25 11.28
C VAL A 180 4.99 -5.27 10.60
N SER A 181 4.03 -4.71 11.34
CA SER A 181 3.10 -3.70 10.82
C SER A 181 3.83 -2.44 10.34
N LEU A 182 4.81 -1.96 11.11
CA LEU A 182 5.62 -0.81 10.77
C LEU A 182 6.46 -1.07 9.52
N ARG A 183 7.11 -2.24 9.41
CA ARG A 183 7.90 -2.62 8.23
C ARG A 183 7.03 -2.57 6.97
N ALA A 184 5.91 -3.28 6.99
CA ALA A 184 4.98 -3.32 5.85
C ALA A 184 4.46 -1.92 5.49
N PHE A 185 4.13 -1.11 6.49
CA PHE A 185 3.68 0.27 6.27
C PHE A 185 4.75 1.13 5.61
N LEU A 186 6.00 1.06 6.06
CA LEU A 186 7.11 1.82 5.48
C LEU A 186 7.42 1.38 4.05
N GLU A 187 7.40 0.07 3.77
CA GLU A 187 7.59 -0.48 2.42
C GLU A 187 6.54 0.05 1.43
N MET A 188 5.29 0.23 1.88
CA MET A 188 4.19 0.65 1.01
C MET A 188 4.01 2.18 0.93
N ALA A 189 4.04 2.87 2.06
CA ALA A 189 3.69 4.28 2.16
C ALA A 189 4.91 5.21 2.29
N GLY A 190 6.08 4.70 2.66
CA GLY A 190 7.24 5.53 3.01
C GLY A 190 7.71 6.45 1.89
N PHE A 191 7.69 5.98 0.63
CA PHE A 191 7.99 6.82 -0.52
C PHE A 191 7.00 7.99 -0.70
N ALA A 192 5.70 7.73 -0.54
CA ALA A 192 4.68 8.77 -0.64
C ALA A 192 4.76 9.76 0.53
N LEU A 193 5.01 9.27 1.75
CA LEU A 193 5.17 10.08 2.95
C LEU A 193 6.41 10.98 2.85
N TYR A 194 7.54 10.46 2.37
CA TYR A 194 8.74 11.26 2.19
C TYR A 194 8.53 12.38 1.17
N ARG A 195 7.89 12.08 0.03
CA ARG A 195 7.59 13.12 -0.98
C ARG A 195 6.71 14.24 -0.44
N ARG A 196 5.77 13.91 0.46
CA ARG A 196 4.84 14.88 1.05
C ARG A 196 5.46 15.70 2.20
N TYR A 197 6.12 15.03 3.15
CA TYR A 197 6.55 15.63 4.42
C TYR A 197 8.08 15.82 4.55
N LYS A 198 8.87 15.29 3.60
CA LYS A 198 10.32 15.49 3.47
C LYS A 198 11.08 15.30 4.79
N SER A 199 11.65 16.39 5.32
CA SER A 199 12.47 16.39 6.54
C SER A 199 11.68 15.94 7.77
N GLN A 200 10.37 16.18 7.83
CA GLN A 200 9.55 15.74 8.97
C GLN A 200 9.42 14.21 9.01
N PHE A 201 9.31 13.56 7.85
CA PHE A 201 9.31 12.10 7.78
C PHE A 201 10.67 11.52 8.24
N LYS A 202 11.79 12.14 7.83
CA LYS A 202 13.13 11.75 8.32
C LYS A 202 13.25 11.89 9.84
N LYS A 203 12.66 12.93 10.44
CA LYS A 203 12.61 13.09 11.91
C LYS A 203 11.84 11.93 12.57
N ILE A 204 10.70 11.52 12.01
CA ILE A 204 9.97 10.33 12.49
C ILE A 204 10.86 9.09 12.41
N LEU A 205 11.49 8.81 11.27
CA LEU A 205 12.38 7.65 11.11
C LEU A 205 13.54 7.65 12.13
N ASN A 206 14.08 8.83 12.48
CA ASN A 206 15.08 8.94 13.54
C ASN A 206 14.51 8.61 14.93
N ILE A 207 13.28 9.02 15.24
CA ILE A 207 12.59 8.62 16.47
C ILE A 207 12.36 7.10 16.49
N VAL A 208 11.97 6.51 15.35
CA VAL A 208 11.80 5.06 15.20
C VAL A 208 13.09 4.34 15.56
N SER A 209 14.22 4.71 14.96
CA SER A 209 15.50 4.06 15.25
C SER A 209 15.92 4.18 16.70
N ARG A 210 15.75 5.37 17.31
CA ARG A 210 16.27 5.65 18.66
C ARG A 210 15.43 5.04 19.77
N LYS A 211 14.11 4.99 19.60
CA LYS A 211 13.19 4.56 20.67
C LYS A 211 12.60 3.19 20.38
N PHE A 212 12.05 3.00 19.18
CA PHE A 212 11.30 1.81 18.85
C PHE A 212 12.22 0.62 18.55
N VAL A 213 13.21 0.81 17.67
CA VAL A 213 14.18 -0.24 17.31
C VAL A 213 15.03 -0.63 18.53
N SER A 214 15.50 0.33 19.32
CA SER A 214 16.26 0.04 20.55
C SER A 214 15.46 -0.72 21.63
N ALA A 215 14.13 -0.55 21.66
CA ALA A 215 13.27 -1.36 22.54
C ALA A 215 13.10 -2.80 22.02
N LEU A 216 13.09 -3.00 20.70
CA LEU A 216 12.99 -4.32 20.08
C LEU A 216 14.31 -5.11 20.15
N GLU A 217 15.46 -4.45 20.16
CA GLU A 217 16.78 -5.09 20.26
C GLU A 217 16.99 -5.86 21.57
N GLN A 218 16.22 -5.53 22.60
CA GLN A 218 16.23 -6.26 23.87
C GLN A 218 15.53 -7.63 23.76
N GLN A 219 14.90 -7.93 22.62
CA GLN A 219 14.18 -9.16 22.34
C GLN A 219 14.94 -9.95 21.25
N GLU A 220 15.63 -11.03 21.64
CA GLU A 220 16.50 -11.81 20.73
C GLU A 220 15.77 -12.36 19.50
N ASP A 221 14.49 -12.74 19.65
CA ASP A 221 13.67 -13.34 18.60
C ASP A 221 13.32 -12.36 17.44
N LEU A 222 13.59 -11.06 17.60
CA LEU A 222 13.17 -10.03 16.65
C LEU A 222 14.29 -9.47 15.76
N ALA A 223 15.51 -10.02 15.88
CA ALA A 223 16.70 -9.52 15.20
C ALA A 223 16.51 -9.28 13.69
N ASN A 224 15.82 -10.20 13.00
CA ASN A 224 15.60 -10.08 11.56
C ASN A 224 14.65 -8.91 11.19
N VAL A 225 13.56 -8.71 11.93
CA VAL A 225 12.62 -7.60 11.68
C VAL A 225 13.29 -6.26 11.99
N VAL A 226 14.03 -6.21 13.10
CA VAL A 226 14.85 -5.07 13.51
C VAL A 226 15.86 -4.70 12.43
N MET A 227 16.60 -5.69 11.91
CA MET A 227 17.58 -5.48 10.83
C MET A 227 16.91 -4.90 9.57
N ASN A 228 15.76 -5.43 9.15
CA ASN A 228 15.06 -4.93 7.97
C ASN A 228 14.63 -3.45 8.11
N ILE A 229 14.16 -3.04 9.29
CA ILE A 229 13.77 -1.64 9.55
C ILE A 229 15.01 -0.73 9.52
N LYS A 230 16.14 -1.19 10.06
CA LYS A 230 17.42 -0.44 9.98
C LYS A 230 17.88 -0.30 8.53
N VAL A 231 17.97 -1.41 7.80
CA VAL A 231 18.36 -1.42 6.38
C VAL A 231 17.47 -0.47 5.58
N TYR A 232 16.15 -0.52 5.76
CA TYR A 232 15.21 0.38 5.09
C TYR A 232 15.58 1.87 5.27
N LYS A 233 15.94 2.25 6.50
CA LYS A 233 16.31 3.62 6.82
C LYS A 233 17.71 3.97 6.28
N ASP A 234 18.69 3.13 6.54
CA ASP A 234 20.10 3.39 6.24
C ASP A 234 20.35 3.41 4.73
N SER A 235 19.70 2.52 3.99
CA SER A 235 19.71 2.53 2.53
C SER A 235 18.80 3.60 1.93
N SER A 236 18.13 4.41 2.75
CA SER A 236 17.14 5.41 2.33
C SER A 236 16.11 4.88 1.34
N LYS A 237 15.61 3.65 1.57
CA LYS A 237 14.69 2.95 0.65
C LYS A 237 13.39 3.71 0.39
N PHE A 238 13.01 4.65 1.27
CA PHE A 238 11.92 5.59 1.04
C PHE A 238 12.13 6.58 -0.13
N LEU A 239 13.33 6.62 -0.74
CA LEU A 239 13.59 7.38 -1.96
C LEU A 239 13.20 6.61 -3.23
N GLU A 240 13.13 5.29 -3.14
CA GLU A 240 12.82 4.41 -4.26
C GLU A 240 11.30 4.24 -4.40
N GLU A 241 10.83 4.18 -5.64
CA GLU A 241 9.41 3.91 -5.90
C GLU A 241 9.10 2.44 -5.57
N PRO A 242 8.07 2.14 -4.77
CA PRO A 242 7.81 0.78 -4.34
C PRO A 242 7.32 -0.12 -5.48
N ASP A 243 7.71 -1.39 -5.41
CA ASP A 243 7.41 -2.39 -6.43
C ASP A 243 5.90 -2.53 -6.68
N GLY A 244 5.52 -2.64 -7.96
CA GLY A 244 4.13 -2.82 -8.38
C GLY A 244 3.26 -1.55 -8.28
N ARG A 245 3.81 -0.41 -7.83
CA ARG A 245 3.09 0.87 -7.81
C ARG A 245 2.66 1.35 -9.19
N ARG A 246 3.53 1.17 -10.19
CA ARG A 246 3.21 1.43 -11.59
C ARG A 246 2.62 0.17 -12.21
N MET A 247 1.39 0.30 -12.70
CA MET A 247 0.74 -0.74 -13.47
C MET A 247 1.26 -0.76 -14.89
N GLN A 248 1.26 -1.94 -15.49
CA GLN A 248 1.55 -2.10 -16.91
C GLN A 248 0.35 -1.63 -17.72
N SER A 249 0.59 -0.85 -18.77
CA SER A 249 -0.46 -0.35 -19.66
C SER A 249 -0.98 -1.40 -20.66
N SER A 250 -0.27 -2.52 -20.80
CA SER A 250 -0.65 -3.66 -21.63
C SER A 250 0.27 -4.85 -21.36
N LEU A 251 -0.18 -6.08 -21.62
CA LEU A 251 0.68 -7.29 -21.61
C LEU A 251 1.71 -7.30 -22.76
N LEU A 252 1.54 -6.43 -23.77
CA LEU A 252 2.39 -6.37 -24.96
C LEU A 252 3.69 -5.56 -24.77
N SER A 253 3.86 -4.86 -23.66
CA SER A 253 5.02 -3.97 -23.45
C SER A 253 6.27 -4.66 -22.88
N SER A 254 6.27 -5.99 -22.72
CA SER A 254 7.38 -6.72 -22.09
C SER A 254 8.23 -7.60 -23.01
N GLU A 255 7.90 -7.75 -24.30
CA GLU A 255 8.70 -8.58 -25.23
C GLU A 255 8.82 -7.90 -26.60
N ALA A 256 9.67 -6.88 -26.68
CA ALA A 256 10.29 -6.50 -27.94
C ALA A 256 11.79 -6.74 -27.79
N VAL A 257 12.19 -8.01 -27.81
CA VAL A 257 13.58 -8.38 -28.08
C VAL A 257 13.81 -8.03 -29.56
N PRO A 258 14.80 -7.19 -29.91
CA PRO A 258 15.13 -6.98 -31.30
C PRO A 258 15.72 -8.30 -31.82
N GLU A 259 15.02 -8.94 -32.75
CA GLU A 259 15.55 -10.04 -33.56
C GLU A 259 16.89 -9.59 -34.16
N PRO A 260 18.01 -10.28 -33.90
CA PRO A 260 19.26 -9.96 -34.56
C PRO A 260 19.14 -10.30 -36.04
N ASN A 261 19.37 -9.29 -36.89
CA ASN A 261 19.51 -9.45 -38.34
C ASN A 261 20.55 -10.53 -38.66
N HIS A 262 20.10 -11.76 -38.92
CA HIS A 262 20.91 -12.74 -39.61
C HIS A 262 20.65 -12.64 -41.12
N GLY A 263 21.48 -11.83 -41.75
CA GLY A 263 21.65 -11.86 -43.19
C GLY A 263 22.31 -13.15 -43.66
N GLY A 264 21.72 -13.75 -44.70
CA GLY A 264 22.41 -14.57 -45.69
C GLY A 264 22.51 -16.06 -45.38
N LEU A 265 21.79 -16.88 -46.16
CA LEU A 265 22.39 -17.65 -47.26
C LEU A 265 21.33 -18.51 -47.95
N ASN A 266 21.10 -18.23 -49.23
CA ASN A 266 20.41 -19.12 -50.15
C ASN A 266 21.24 -20.39 -50.35
N HIS A 267 20.66 -21.55 -50.06
CA HIS A 267 21.08 -22.81 -50.67
C HIS A 267 19.87 -23.60 -51.16
N HIS A 268 19.84 -23.80 -52.48
CA HIS A 268 19.07 -24.84 -53.15
C HIS A 268 19.43 -26.22 -52.60
N ASN A 269 18.44 -27.07 -52.33
CA ASN A 269 18.49 -28.42 -52.87
C ASN A 269 17.10 -29.08 -52.98
N THR A 270 16.88 -29.65 -54.15
CA THR A 270 15.76 -30.49 -54.57
C THR A 270 15.75 -31.83 -53.85
N SER A 271 14.58 -32.34 -53.45
CA SER A 271 14.27 -33.77 -53.64
C SER A 271 12.78 -34.07 -53.52
N ASN A 272 12.36 -34.98 -54.41
CA ASN A 272 11.03 -35.50 -54.66
C ASN A 272 10.30 -36.04 -53.43
N ARG A 273 8.97 -35.85 -53.40
CA ARG A 273 8.03 -36.94 -53.09
C ARG A 273 6.66 -36.69 -53.70
N GLU A 274 6.49 -37.36 -54.83
CA GLU A 274 5.27 -37.80 -55.47
C GLU A 274 4.45 -38.68 -54.51
N LEU A 275 3.14 -38.42 -54.39
CA LEU A 275 2.07 -39.43 -54.33
C LEU A 275 0.68 -38.80 -54.17
N ASP A 276 -0.11 -39.02 -55.22
CA ASP A 276 -1.54 -39.33 -55.26
C ASP A 276 -2.57 -38.46 -54.54
N ARG A 277 -3.46 -37.88 -55.36
CA ARG A 277 -4.94 -38.04 -55.24
C ARG A 277 -5.66 -37.59 -56.52
N ARG A 278 -5.81 -38.52 -57.46
CA ARG A 278 -7.02 -38.74 -58.29
C ARG A 278 -7.71 -39.96 -57.66
N THR A 279 -9.01 -40.17 -57.55
CA THR A 279 -10.26 -39.76 -58.23
C THR A 279 -11.37 -39.70 -57.15
N SER A 280 -12.48 -38.99 -57.33
CA SER A 280 -13.76 -39.51 -57.88
C SER A 280 -14.05 -40.98 -57.59
#